data_AF-A0A222GAC9-F1
#
_entry.id   AF-A0A222GAC9-F1
#
_cell.length_a   1.000
_cell.length_b   1.000
_cell.length_c   1.000
_cell.angle_alpha   90.00
_cell.angle_beta   90.00
_cell.angle_gamma   90.00
#
_symmetry.space_group_name_H-M   'P 1'
#
loop_
_entity.id
_entity.type
_entity.pdbx_description
1 polymer ?
#
loop_
_entity_poly.entity_id
_entity_poly.type
_entity_poly.pdbx_seq_one_letter_code
_entity_poly.pdbx_strand_id
1 'polypeptide(L)'
;MKLDIDYISSLLNAFIEADSAHIDYNYWISSGVQVESLDNPGKFDEKFIFHAQLLLENSLISNRNFESRTLKDIGISFSKNSDVVISVPIRLTQKGHDFCSALRNKEVLTKLKSELKDAPFKVLFDGSQKLIQHFAKKKLDDLLA
;
A
#
# COMPACT_ATOMS: atom_id res chain seq x y z
N MET A 1 -1.28 14.54 -7.50
CA MET A 1 -2.50 13.88 -7.00
C MET A 1 -2.53 13.98 -5.48
N LYS A 2 -3.68 13.76 -4.83
CA LYS A 2 -3.79 13.71 -3.36
C LYS A 2 -3.64 12.26 -2.88
N LEU A 3 -3.22 12.08 -1.63
CA LEU A 3 -3.24 10.78 -0.97
C LEU A 3 -4.67 10.25 -0.93
N ASP A 4 -4.84 8.99 -1.31
CA ASP A 4 -6.07 8.24 -1.19
C ASP A 4 -5.85 7.05 -0.26
N ILE A 5 -6.38 7.17 0.96
CA ILE A 5 -6.20 6.19 2.03
C ILE A 5 -6.88 4.86 1.66
N ASP A 6 -8.04 4.91 1.00
CA ASP A 6 -8.75 3.69 0.61
C ASP A 6 -7.96 2.95 -0.48
N TYR A 7 -7.40 3.69 -1.44
CA TYR A 7 -6.60 3.09 -2.49
C TYR A 7 -5.28 2.50 -1.97
N ILE A 8 -4.59 3.19 -1.06
CA ILE A 8 -3.43 2.64 -0.34
C ILE A 8 -3.82 1.37 0.42
N SER A 9 -4.96 1.38 1.11
CA SER A 9 -5.47 0.20 1.84
C SER A 9 -5.67 -0.97 0.89
N SER A 10 -6.31 -0.76 -0.28
CA SER A 10 -6.50 -1.80 -1.29
C SER A 10 -5.18 -2.38 -1.82
N LEU A 11 -4.20 -1.53 -2.12
CA LEU A 11 -2.87 -1.97 -2.56
C LEU A 11 -2.17 -2.85 -1.51
N LEU A 12 -2.23 -2.47 -0.23
CA LEU A 12 -1.57 -3.19 0.85
C LEU A 12 -2.33 -4.46 1.25
N ASN A 13 -3.66 -4.44 1.23
CA ASN A 13 -4.49 -5.59 1.56
C ASN A 13 -4.28 -6.74 0.57
N ALA A 14 -4.00 -6.46 -0.71
CA ALA A 14 -3.68 -7.49 -1.69
C ALA A 14 -2.53 -8.42 -1.22
N PHE A 15 -1.54 -7.90 -0.49
CA PHE A 15 -0.46 -8.73 0.06
C PHE A 15 -0.90 -9.61 1.24
N ILE A 16 -1.82 -9.12 2.08
CA ILE A 16 -2.28 -9.85 3.27
C ILE A 16 -3.26 -10.97 2.90
N GLU A 17 -4.07 -10.75 1.87
CA GLU A 17 -5.03 -11.74 1.37
C GLU A 17 -4.38 -12.75 0.39
N ALA A 18 -3.08 -12.61 0.10
CA ALA A 18 -2.33 -13.58 -0.69
C ALA A 18 -1.87 -14.78 0.16
N ASP A 19 -1.99 -15.98 -0.39
CA ASP A 19 -1.48 -17.21 0.24
C ASP A 19 0.04 -17.37 0.12
N SER A 20 0.73 -16.41 -0.51
CA SER A 20 2.17 -16.41 -0.75
C SER A 20 2.87 -15.22 -0.11
N ALA A 21 4.14 -15.40 0.28
CA ALA A 21 4.95 -14.34 0.88
C ALA A 21 5.27 -13.17 -0.06
N HIS A 22 5.08 -13.37 -1.37
CA HIS A 22 5.26 -12.36 -2.40
C HIS A 22 4.08 -12.41 -3.35
N ILE A 23 3.71 -11.24 -3.89
CA ILE A 23 2.81 -11.10 -5.03
C ILE A 23 3.60 -10.58 -6.23
N ASP A 24 2.97 -10.50 -7.39
CA ASP A 24 3.48 -9.74 -8.54
C ASP A 24 2.47 -8.63 -8.91
N TYR A 25 2.77 -7.89 -9.98
CA TYR A 25 1.87 -6.88 -10.52
C TYR A 25 0.49 -7.44 -10.90
N ASN A 26 0.43 -8.62 -11.50
CA ASN A 26 -0.83 -9.23 -11.95
C ASN A 26 -1.77 -9.54 -10.78
N TYR A 27 -1.21 -9.81 -9.61
CA TYR A 27 -2.00 -10.06 -8.41
C TYR A 27 -2.82 -8.84 -7.96
N TRP A 28 -2.33 -7.61 -8.18
CA TRP A 28 -3.14 -6.41 -7.91
C TRP A 28 -4.36 -6.35 -8.82
N ILE A 29 -4.20 -6.69 -10.10
CA ILE A 29 -5.32 -6.78 -11.07
C ILE A 29 -6.33 -7.84 -10.61
N SER A 30 -5.87 -9.06 -10.31
CA SER A 30 -6.77 -10.14 -9.90
C SER A 30 -7.44 -9.88 -8.55
N SER A 31 -6.85 -9.03 -7.71
CA SER A 31 -7.44 -8.57 -6.44
C SER A 31 -8.44 -7.41 -6.61
N GLY A 32 -8.70 -6.98 -7.85
CA GLY A 32 -9.65 -5.91 -8.15
C GLY A 32 -9.09 -4.49 -7.99
N VAL A 33 -7.77 -4.33 -7.88
CA VAL A 33 -7.14 -3.00 -7.87
C VAL A 33 -7.04 -2.49 -9.30
N GLN A 34 -7.58 -1.30 -9.55
CA GLN A 34 -7.39 -0.61 -10.83
C GLN A 34 -5.94 -0.13 -10.94
N VAL A 35 -5.17 -0.74 -11.85
CA VAL A 35 -3.76 -0.40 -12.12
C VAL A 35 -3.50 0.04 -13.56
N GLU A 36 -4.39 -0.31 -14.48
CA GLU A 36 -4.38 0.13 -15.88
C GLU A 36 -5.31 1.33 -16.06
N SER A 37 -4.94 2.24 -16.97
CA SER A 37 -5.76 3.40 -17.31
C SER A 37 -7.00 2.99 -18.10
N LEU A 38 -8.17 3.43 -17.64
CA LEU A 38 -9.42 3.23 -18.38
C LEU A 38 -9.51 4.11 -19.63
N ASP A 39 -8.89 5.30 -19.59
CA ASP A 39 -8.92 6.28 -20.68
C ASP A 39 -7.82 6.04 -21.72
N ASN A 40 -6.72 5.38 -21.34
CA ASN A 40 -5.57 5.13 -22.21
C ASN A 40 -5.13 3.65 -22.14
N PRO A 41 -5.76 2.75 -22.91
CA PRO A 41 -5.40 1.34 -22.94
C PRO A 41 -3.91 1.11 -23.22
N GLY A 42 -3.27 0.23 -22.44
CA GLY A 42 -1.83 -0.04 -22.53
C GLY A 42 -0.94 0.95 -21.75
N LYS A 43 -1.55 1.84 -20.96
CA LYS A 43 -0.87 2.72 -19.99
C LYS A 43 -1.30 2.41 -18.57
N PHE A 44 -0.43 2.69 -17.61
CA PHE A 44 -0.80 2.62 -16.21
C PHE A 44 -1.75 3.74 -15.80
N ASP A 45 -2.57 3.45 -14.79
CA ASP A 45 -3.39 4.47 -14.14
C ASP A 45 -2.48 5.42 -13.33
N GLU A 46 -2.69 6.74 -13.48
CA GLU A 46 -1.87 7.74 -12.76
C GLU A 46 -2.04 7.63 -11.24
N LYS A 47 -3.23 7.25 -10.75
CA LYS A 47 -3.48 7.01 -9.33
C LYS A 47 -2.67 5.82 -8.84
N PHE A 48 -2.56 4.77 -9.65
CA PHE A 48 -1.73 3.62 -9.35
C PHE A 48 -0.26 4.03 -9.23
N ILE A 49 0.29 4.68 -10.26
CA ILE A 49 1.71 5.08 -10.28
C ILE A 49 2.05 5.98 -9.09
N PHE A 50 1.23 7.00 -8.83
CA PHE A 50 1.43 7.91 -7.72
C PHE A 50 1.48 7.19 -6.36
N HIS A 51 0.53 6.29 -6.08
CA HIS A 51 0.50 5.58 -4.81
C HIS A 51 1.56 4.49 -4.72
N ALA A 52 1.86 3.78 -5.81
CA ALA A 52 2.95 2.80 -5.84
C ALA A 52 4.31 3.44 -5.54
N GLN A 53 4.59 4.61 -6.12
CA GLN A 53 5.80 5.39 -5.79
C GLN A 53 5.84 5.78 -4.32
N LEU A 54 4.72 6.22 -3.74
CA LEU A 54 4.66 6.53 -2.31
C LEU A 54 4.95 5.31 -1.43
N LEU A 55 4.46 4.13 -1.79
CA LEU A 55 4.78 2.88 -1.08
C LEU A 55 6.28 2.58 -1.13
N LEU A 56 6.92 2.80 -2.27
CA LEU A 56 8.36 2.59 -2.46
C LEU A 56 9.20 3.62 -1.69
N GLU A 57 8.92 4.91 -1.86
CA GLU A 57 9.62 6.01 -1.19
C GLU A 57 9.56 5.90 0.33
N ASN A 58 8.46 5.36 0.86
CA ASN A 58 8.27 5.15 2.29
C ASN A 58 8.69 3.76 2.78
N SER A 59 9.29 2.95 1.91
CA SER A 59 9.77 1.58 2.17
C SER A 59 8.67 0.67 2.75
N LEU A 60 7.45 0.78 2.24
CA LEU A 60 6.33 -0.08 2.65
C LEU A 60 6.28 -1.39 1.88
N ILE A 61 6.74 -1.39 0.63
CA ILE A 61 6.87 -2.58 -0.19
C ILE A 61 8.33 -2.73 -0.62
N SER A 62 8.76 -3.92 -0.98
CA SER A 62 10.06 -4.15 -1.60
C SER A 62 10.04 -5.40 -2.47
N ASN A 63 11.04 -5.57 -3.32
CA ASN A 63 11.23 -6.84 -4.01
C ASN A 63 11.91 -7.88 -3.11
N ARG A 64 12.13 -9.08 -3.65
CA ARG A 64 12.82 -10.18 -2.94
C ARG A 64 14.26 -9.85 -2.48
N ASN A 65 14.89 -8.85 -3.09
CA ASN A 65 16.24 -8.38 -2.75
C ASN A 65 16.21 -7.19 -1.78
N PHE A 66 15.04 -6.88 -1.19
CA PHE A 66 14.82 -5.75 -0.29
C PHE A 66 15.01 -4.37 -0.95
N GLU A 67 14.89 -4.30 -2.28
CA GLU A 67 14.97 -3.05 -3.04
C GLU A 67 13.58 -2.38 -3.12
N SER A 68 13.55 -1.06 -2.93
CA SER A 68 12.31 -0.25 -2.79
C SER A 68 12.51 1.19 -3.28
N ARG A 69 13.42 1.42 -4.23
CA ARG A 69 13.84 2.76 -4.63
C ARG A 69 13.06 3.27 -5.82
N THR A 70 12.71 2.40 -6.77
CA THR A 70 12.12 2.81 -8.05
C THR A 70 11.03 1.85 -8.49
N LEU A 71 10.17 2.31 -9.41
CA LEU A 71 9.17 1.47 -10.05
C LEU A 71 9.76 0.23 -10.76
N LYS A 72 11.01 0.31 -11.22
CA LYS A 72 11.71 -0.85 -11.80
C LYS A 72 11.91 -1.98 -10.79
N ASP A 73 12.06 -1.64 -9.51
CA ASP A 73 12.26 -2.63 -8.45
C ASP A 73 11.00 -3.49 -8.28
N ILE A 74 9.83 -3.02 -8.72
CA ILE A 74 8.56 -3.77 -8.74
C ILE A 74 8.12 -4.15 -10.16
N GLY A 75 9.06 -4.14 -11.11
CA GLY A 75 8.84 -4.62 -12.47
C GLY A 75 8.15 -3.64 -13.41
N ILE A 76 7.99 -2.37 -13.01
CA ILE A 76 7.29 -1.35 -13.80
C ILE A 76 8.30 -0.50 -14.59
N SER A 77 8.04 -0.29 -15.88
CA SER A 77 8.82 0.60 -16.75
C SER A 77 7.94 1.28 -17.79
N PHE A 78 8.28 2.53 -18.12
CA PHE A 78 7.54 3.32 -19.10
C PHE A 78 8.17 3.20 -20.49
N SER A 79 7.33 3.08 -21.52
CA SER A 79 7.77 3.18 -22.91
C SER A 79 6.86 4.12 -23.70
N LYS A 80 7.36 4.59 -24.85
CA LYS A 80 6.63 5.52 -25.71
C LYS A 80 5.27 4.95 -26.16
N ASN A 81 5.23 3.67 -26.50
CA ASN A 81 4.05 3.05 -27.12
C ASN A 81 3.14 2.39 -26.08
N SER A 82 3.69 1.54 -25.23
CA SER A 82 2.95 0.85 -24.17
C SER A 82 3.81 0.77 -22.93
N ASP A 83 3.21 0.92 -21.76
CA ASP A 83 3.98 0.67 -20.55
C ASP A 83 4.28 -0.82 -20.42
N VAL A 84 5.39 -1.15 -19.75
CA VAL A 84 5.92 -2.51 -19.69
C VAL A 84 5.94 -2.95 -18.24
N VAL A 85 5.44 -4.17 -18.01
CA VAL A 85 5.58 -4.89 -16.75
C VAL A 85 6.39 -6.15 -16.98
N ILE A 86 7.32 -6.41 -16.08
CA ILE A 86 7.91 -7.74 -15.90
C ILE A 86 7.48 -8.30 -14.55
N SER A 87 7.30 -9.61 -14.48
CA SER A 87 6.94 -10.28 -13.23
C SER A 87 8.11 -10.21 -12.24
N VAL A 88 7.98 -9.34 -11.24
CA VAL A 88 8.91 -9.24 -10.12
C VAL A 88 8.16 -9.64 -8.84
N PRO A 89 8.73 -10.52 -7.99
CA PRO A 89 8.16 -10.80 -6.68
C PRO A 89 8.29 -9.59 -5.75
N ILE A 90 7.15 -9.08 -5.30
CA ILE A 90 6.98 -7.93 -4.42
C ILE A 90 6.43 -8.42 -3.08
N ARG A 91 6.87 -7.84 -1.97
CA ARG A 91 6.37 -8.13 -0.63
C ARG A 91 6.12 -6.85 0.15
N LEU A 92 5.32 -6.94 1.21
CA LEU A 92 5.33 -5.92 2.26
C LEU A 92 6.65 -5.97 3.03
N THR A 93 7.18 -4.80 3.38
CA THR A 93 8.20 -4.70 4.43
C THR A 93 7.55 -4.82 5.80
N GLN A 94 8.34 -4.89 6.88
CA GLN A 94 7.78 -4.83 8.24
C GLN A 94 6.95 -3.55 8.45
N LYS A 95 7.46 -2.41 7.97
CA LYS A 95 6.74 -1.12 8.01
C LYS A 95 5.44 -1.17 7.18
N GLY A 96 5.46 -1.88 6.06
CA GLY A 96 4.26 -2.17 5.25
C GLY A 96 3.22 -2.99 6.01
N HIS A 97 3.64 -4.05 6.71
CA HIS A 97 2.76 -4.86 7.55
C HIS A 97 2.16 -4.06 8.71
N ASP A 98 2.96 -3.23 9.38
CA ASP A 98 2.50 -2.38 10.48
C ASP A 98 1.43 -1.38 10.00
N PHE A 99 1.66 -0.77 8.83
CA PHE A 99 0.68 0.16 8.26
C PHE A 99 -0.58 -0.55 7.80
N CYS A 100 -0.44 -1.66 7.07
CA CYS A 100 -1.57 -2.44 6.60
C CYS A 100 -2.44 -2.93 7.77
N SER A 101 -1.82 -3.42 8.85
CA SER A 101 -2.52 -3.84 10.07
C SER A 101 -3.31 -2.70 10.70
N ALA A 102 -2.73 -1.49 10.72
CA ALA A 102 -3.45 -0.31 11.19
C ALA A 102 -4.63 0.04 10.28
N LEU A 103 -4.47 -0.01 8.95
CA LEU A 103 -5.54 0.28 7.98
C LEU A 103 -6.66 -0.77 7.96
N ARG A 104 -6.38 -2.04 8.31
CA ARG A 104 -7.39 -3.10 8.45
C ARG A 104 -8.23 -2.95 9.72
N ASN A 105 -7.79 -2.17 10.70
CA ASN A 105 -8.62 -1.82 11.85
C ASN A 105 -9.64 -0.73 11.44
N LYS A 106 -10.93 -1.09 11.44
CA LYS A 106 -12.04 -0.22 11.02
C LYS A 106 -12.07 1.13 11.76
N GLU A 107 -11.80 1.13 13.06
CA GLU A 107 -11.81 2.35 13.87
C GLU A 107 -10.63 3.26 13.53
N VAL A 108 -9.43 2.68 13.33
CA VAL A 108 -8.25 3.43 12.89
C VAL A 108 -8.50 4.01 11.50
N LEU A 109 -8.92 3.19 10.54
CA LEU A 109 -9.18 3.63 9.16
C LEU A 109 -10.19 4.78 9.11
N THR A 110 -11.28 4.68 9.87
CA THR A 110 -12.30 5.73 9.94
C THR A 110 -11.72 7.05 10.44
N LYS A 111 -10.93 7.03 11.53
CA LYS A 111 -10.28 8.22 12.08
C LYS A 111 -9.26 8.83 11.14
N LEU A 112 -8.45 8.00 10.45
CA LEU A 112 -7.49 8.51 9.48
C LEU A 112 -8.19 9.22 8.31
N LYS A 113 -9.32 8.68 7.84
CA LYS A 113 -10.11 9.26 6.74
C LYS A 113 -10.85 10.53 7.14
N SER A 114 -11.35 10.64 8.38
CA SER A 114 -12.06 11.83 8.83
C SER A 114 -11.11 12.96 9.23
N GLU A 115 -10.04 12.64 9.95
CA GLU A 115 -9.18 13.64 10.60
C GLU A 115 -7.86 13.91 9.87
N LEU A 116 -7.33 12.95 9.10
CA LEU A 116 -5.97 12.99 8.54
C LEU A 116 -5.90 12.80 7.01
N LYS A 117 -7.03 12.87 6.30
CA LYS A 117 -7.08 12.65 4.84
C LYS A 117 -6.20 13.57 4.00
N ASP A 118 -6.01 14.82 4.45
CA ASP A 118 -5.21 15.83 3.75
C ASP A 118 -3.82 16.01 4.41
N ALA A 119 -3.46 15.16 5.39
CA ALA A 119 -2.18 15.23 6.07
C ALA A 119 -1.04 14.68 5.19
N PRO A 120 0.21 15.15 5.37
CA PRO A 120 1.38 14.53 4.72
C PRO A 120 1.51 13.04 5.10
N PHE A 121 2.07 12.22 4.20
CA PHE A 121 2.17 10.77 4.41
C PHE A 121 2.82 10.40 5.76
N LYS A 122 3.89 11.09 6.16
CA LYS A 122 4.55 10.84 7.45
C LYS A 122 3.58 11.01 8.63
N VAL A 123 2.76 12.06 8.61
CA VAL A 123 1.77 12.32 9.66
C VAL A 123 0.68 11.26 9.65
N LEU A 124 0.23 10.84 8.45
CA LEU A 124 -0.73 9.75 8.28
C LEU A 124 -0.18 8.43 8.86
N PHE A 125 1.05 8.06 8.50
CA PHE A 125 1.71 6.86 8.99
C PHE A 125 1.88 6.90 10.52
N ASP A 126 2.52 7.96 11.05
CA ASP A 126 2.74 8.09 12.50
C ASP A 126 1.42 8.10 13.28
N GLY A 127 0.38 8.76 12.73
CA GLY A 127 -0.96 8.77 13.30
C GLY A 127 -1.58 7.37 13.35
N SER A 128 -1.45 6.59 12.28
CA SER A 128 -1.95 5.20 12.23
C SER A 128 -1.35 4.32 13.32
N GLN A 129 -0.03 4.46 13.55
CA GLN A 129 0.71 3.68 14.55
C GLN A 129 0.30 4.06 15.98
N LYS A 130 0.12 5.35 16.25
CA LYS A 130 -0.37 5.81 17.56
C LYS A 130 -1.79 5.32 17.84
N LEU A 131 -2.67 5.37 16.84
CA LEU A 131 -4.05 4.91 16.99
C LEU A 131 -4.10 3.40 17.27
N ILE A 132 -3.39 2.59 16.48
CA ILE A 132 -3.41 1.13 16.68
C ILE A 132 -2.77 0.74 18.02
N GLN A 133 -1.71 1.42 18.47
CA GLN A 133 -1.11 1.22 19.79
C GLN A 133 -2.10 1.55 20.93
N HIS A 134 -2.84 2.66 20.81
CA HIS A 134 -3.86 3.01 21.79
C HIS A 134 -4.95 1.93 21.89
N PHE A 135 -5.41 1.39 20.76
CA PHE A 135 -6.37 0.29 20.74
C PHE A 135 -5.78 -1.02 21.30
N ALA A 136 -4.54 -1.35 20.96
CA ALA A 136 -3.86 -2.53 21.47
C ALA A 136 -3.69 -2.45 23.00
N LYS A 137 -3.35 -1.28 23.54
CA LYS A 137 -3.26 -1.05 24.98
C LYS A 137 -4.59 -1.31 25.68
N LYS A 138 -5.69 -0.75 25.18
CA LYS A 138 -7.02 -0.97 25.75
C LYS A 138 -7.37 -2.48 25.80
N LYS A 139 -7.11 -3.20 24.70
CA LYS A 139 -7.32 -4.65 24.65
C LYS A 139 -6.42 -5.41 25.63
N LEU A 140 -5.19 -4.98 25.83
CA LEU A 140 -4.28 -5.59 26.78
C LEU A 140 -4.76 -5.39 28.22
N ASP A 141 -5.20 -4.17 28.55
CA ASP A 141 -5.78 -3.87 29.86
C ASP A 141 -7.02 -4.77 30.14
N ASP A 142 -7.87 -4.98 29.13
CA ASP A 142 -9.04 -5.88 29.22
C ASP A 142 -8.65 -7.36 29.39
N LEU A 143 -7.51 -7.80 28.83
CA LEU A 143 -7.02 -9.18 28.93
C LEU A 143 -6.32 -9.48 30.27
N LEU A 144 -5.84 -8.43 30.95
CA LEU A 144 -5.11 -8.52 32.22
C LEU A 144 -6.02 -8.30 33.45
N ALA A 145 -7.26 -7.89 33.23
CA ALA A 145 -8.28 -7.70 34.27
C ALA A 145 -8.93 -9.03 34.69
#